data_AF-A0A2P6QNZ3-F1
#
_entry.id   AF-A0A2P6QNZ3-F1
#
_cell.length_a   1.000
_cell.length_b   1.000
_cell.length_c   1.000
_cell.angle_alpha   90.00
_cell.angle_beta   90.00
_cell.angle_gamma   90.00
#
_symmetry.space_group_name_H-M   'P 1'
#
loop_
_entity.id
_entity.type
_entity.pdbx_description
1 polymer ?
#
loop_
_entity_poly.entity_id
_entity_poly.type
_entity_poly.pdbx_seq_one_letter_code
_entity_poly.pdbx_strand_id
1 'polypeptide(L)'
;MGGGGLLLMWKGDWKVEGLNSSLDHIDGLATSPTGDVFRITRFYGNPDAQQRSFSWELLRRISYTVTIGWLIFGDFNELLDVLEKNGRRERSMGQILKFRAAMAFLSAI
;
A
#
# COMPACT_ATOMS: atom_id res chain seq x y z
N MET A 1 -12.97 19.48 4.69
CA MET A 1 -13.93 18.36 4.68
C MET A 1 -13.91 17.76 3.28
N GLY A 2 -13.54 16.49 3.18
CA GLY A 2 -13.35 15.78 1.92
C GLY A 2 -12.57 14.50 2.20
N GLY A 3 -13.08 13.67 3.12
CA GLY A 3 -12.49 12.37 3.41
C GLY A 3 -12.93 11.40 2.32
N GLY A 4 -12.03 11.05 1.41
CA GLY A 4 -12.24 9.91 0.52
C GLY A 4 -12.30 8.61 1.33
N GLY A 5 -13.10 7.64 0.88
CA GLY A 5 -13.15 6.30 1.45
C GLY A 5 -12.41 5.30 0.57
N LEU A 6 -11.87 4.26 1.19
CA LEU A 6 -11.36 3.09 0.46
C LEU A 6 -12.50 2.09 0.22
N LEU A 7 -12.53 1.56 -1.00
CA LEU A 7 -13.45 0.52 -1.46
C LEU A 7 -12.68 -0.64 -2.06
N LEU A 8 -12.80 -1.84 -1.51
CA LEU A 8 -12.26 -3.04 -2.13
C LEU A 8 -13.40 -3.79 -2.81
N MET A 9 -13.27 -4.05 -4.10
CA MET A 9 -14.22 -4.87 -4.87
C MET A 9 -13.50 -6.05 -5.48
N TRP A 10 -14.19 -7.18 -5.59
CA TRP A 10 -13.68 -8.41 -6.18
C TRP A 10 -14.78 -9.09 -6.98
N LYS A 11 -14.40 -10.04 -7.85
CA LYS A 11 -15.35 -10.85 -8.60
C LYS A 11 -15.99 -11.91 -7.70
N GLY A 12 -17.23 -12.32 -8.00
CA GLY A 12 -17.99 -13.22 -7.13
C GLY A 12 -17.42 -14.63 -6.95
N ASP A 13 -16.53 -15.05 -7.84
CA ASP A 13 -15.77 -16.32 -7.77
C ASP A 13 -14.54 -16.23 -6.85
N TRP A 14 -14.20 -15.04 -6.36
CA TRP A 14 -13.17 -14.82 -5.36
C TRP A 14 -13.77 -14.72 -3.97
N LYS A 15 -13.08 -15.29 -2.97
CA LYS A 15 -13.40 -15.06 -1.55
C LYS A 15 -12.46 -14.01 -0.99
N VAL A 16 -12.99 -13.01 -0.31
CA VAL A 16 -12.18 -12.01 0.40
C VAL A 16 -12.65 -11.91 1.85
N GLU A 17 -11.69 -12.04 2.77
CA GLU A 17 -11.90 -11.92 4.21
C GLU A 17 -11.13 -10.71 4.73
N GLY A 18 -11.84 -9.75 5.33
CA GLY A 18 -11.21 -8.58 5.94
C GLY A 18 -10.55 -8.94 7.26
N LEU A 19 -9.29 -8.53 7.45
CA LEU A 19 -8.59 -8.68 8.74
C LEU A 19 -8.57 -7.36 9.52
N ASN A 20 -8.25 -6.26 8.84
CA ASN A 20 -8.19 -4.94 9.46
C ASN A 20 -8.43 -3.83 8.42
N SER A 21 -8.96 -2.70 8.86
CA SER A 21 -9.15 -1.53 7.99
C SER A 21 -9.06 -0.23 8.77
N SER A 22 -8.62 0.82 8.10
CA SER A 22 -8.66 2.20 8.57
C SER A 22 -9.01 3.12 7.41
N LEU A 23 -8.90 4.44 7.61
CA LEU A 23 -9.02 5.40 6.50
C LEU A 23 -7.88 5.27 5.48
N ASP A 24 -6.71 4.77 5.92
CA ASP A 24 -5.49 4.71 5.12
C ASP A 24 -5.25 3.32 4.51
N HIS A 25 -6.00 2.29 4.92
CA HIS A 25 -5.84 0.95 4.34
C HIS A 25 -7.06 0.03 4.52
N ILE A 26 -7.17 -0.95 3.63
CA ILE A 26 -7.98 -2.16 3.81
C ILE A 26 -7.04 -3.35 3.66
N ASP A 27 -7.08 -4.27 4.62
CA ASP A 27 -6.20 -5.42 4.66
C ASP A 27 -6.99 -6.71 4.90
N GLY A 28 -6.63 -7.76 4.18
CA GLY A 28 -7.41 -8.99 4.14
C GLY A 28 -6.68 -10.18 3.55
N LEU A 29 -7.42 -11.26 3.39
CA LEU A 29 -7.03 -12.48 2.69
C LEU A 29 -7.91 -12.64 1.46
N ALA A 30 -7.28 -12.92 0.32
CA ALA A 30 -7.97 -13.26 -0.90
C ALA A 30 -7.73 -14.74 -1.22
N THR A 31 -8.79 -15.46 -1.55
CA THR A 31 -8.73 -16.82 -2.08
C THR A 31 -9.20 -16.80 -3.52
N SER A 32 -8.34 -17.27 -4.42
CA SER A 32 -8.65 -17.41 -5.84
C SER A 32 -9.67 -18.53 -6.07
N PRO A 33 -10.34 -18.58 -7.24
CA PRO A 33 -11.20 -19.71 -7.59
C PRO A 33 -10.49 -21.06 -7.62
N THR A 34 -9.16 -21.07 -7.79
CA THR A 34 -8.30 -22.26 -7.77
C THR A 34 -7.87 -22.67 -6.36
N GLY A 35 -8.19 -21.87 -5.34
CA GLY A 35 -7.89 -22.15 -3.94
C GLY A 35 -6.60 -21.51 -3.41
N ASP A 36 -5.87 -20.77 -4.24
CA ASP A 36 -4.66 -20.06 -3.82
C ASP A 36 -5.03 -18.92 -2.86
N VAL A 37 -4.36 -18.87 -1.71
CA VAL A 37 -4.57 -17.85 -0.69
C VAL A 37 -3.39 -16.88 -0.67
N PHE A 38 -3.69 -15.59 -0.71
CA PHE A 38 -2.69 -14.55 -0.54
C PHE A 38 -3.22 -13.39 0.31
N ARG A 39 -2.29 -12.68 0.92
CA ARG A 39 -2.56 -11.44 1.66
C ARG A 39 -2.82 -10.33 0.65
N ILE A 40 -3.83 -9.50 0.89
CA ILE A 40 -4.07 -8.29 0.10
C ILE A 40 -4.16 -7.06 0.99
N THR A 41 -3.47 -5.99 0.59
CA THR A 41 -3.57 -4.70 1.28
C THR A 41 -3.79 -3.59 0.25
N ARG A 42 -5.00 -3.00 0.27
CA ARG A 42 -5.27 -1.74 -0.42
C ARG A 42 -4.79 -0.60 0.46
N PHE A 43 -3.85 0.20 -0.01
CA PHE A 43 -3.19 1.24 0.77
C PHE A 43 -3.44 2.64 0.19
N TYR A 44 -3.54 3.63 1.08
CA TYR A 44 -3.59 5.05 0.75
C TYR A 44 -2.60 5.79 1.66
N GLY A 45 -1.45 6.15 1.09
CA GLY A 45 -0.42 6.90 1.80
C GLY A 45 -0.91 8.30 2.17
N ASN A 46 -0.38 8.86 3.25
CA ASN A 46 -0.82 10.18 3.69
C ASN A 46 -0.53 11.26 2.61
N PRO A 47 -1.50 12.12 2.26
CA PRO A 47 -1.27 13.20 1.31
C PRO A 47 -0.20 14.18 1.81
N ASP A 48 -0.09 14.38 3.12
CA ASP A 48 0.98 15.16 3.75
C ASP A 48 2.31 14.39 3.73
N ALA A 49 3.29 14.96 3.02
CA ALA A 49 4.60 14.37 2.84
C ALA A 49 5.41 14.21 4.12
N GLN A 50 5.10 14.97 5.18
CA GLN A 50 5.74 14.79 6.48
C GLN A 50 5.22 13.54 7.22
N GLN A 51 4.02 13.07 6.88
CA GLN A 51 3.35 11.97 7.55
C GLN A 51 3.49 10.62 6.82
N ARG A 52 3.91 10.63 5.55
CA ARG A 52 4.04 9.42 4.71
C ARG A 52 4.92 8.33 5.31
N SER A 53 5.97 8.71 6.04
CA SER A 53 6.83 7.73 6.71
C SER A 53 6.07 6.88 7.73
N PHE A 54 5.06 7.44 8.41
CA PHE A 54 4.19 6.68 9.30
C PHE A 54 3.27 5.74 8.52
N SER A 55 2.77 6.17 7.36
CA SER A 55 1.99 5.30 6.47
C SER A 55 2.82 4.12 5.94
N TRP A 56 4.12 4.30 5.66
CA TRP A 56 4.99 3.18 5.24
C TRP A 56 5.40 2.28 6.41
N GLU A 57 5.52 2.83 7.62
CA GLU A 57 5.74 2.04 8.84
C GLU A 57 4.55 1.11 9.12
N LEU A 58 3.32 1.53 8.80
CA LEU A 58 2.15 0.64 8.84
C LEU A 58 2.34 -0.59 7.94
N LEU A 59 2.82 -0.41 6.71
CA LEU A 59 3.10 -1.54 5.81
C LEU A 59 4.18 -2.46 6.39
N ARG A 60 5.25 -1.90 6.97
CA ARG A 60 6.28 -2.68 7.67
C ARG A 60 5.71 -3.48 8.85
N ARG A 61 4.74 -2.94 9.58
CA ARG A 61 4.08 -3.67 10.68
C ARG A 61 3.20 -4.79 10.16
N ILE A 62 2.43 -4.54 9.10
CA ILE A 62 1.62 -5.58 8.45
C ILE A 62 2.54 -6.70 7.96
N SER A 63 3.68 -6.37 7.37
CA SER A 63 4.59 -7.35 6.79
C SER A 63 5.12 -8.38 7.79
N TYR A 64 5.31 -8.00 9.06
CA TYR A 64 5.68 -8.96 10.12
C TYR A 64 4.59 -9.99 10.44
N THR A 65 3.35 -9.74 10.02
CA THR A 65 2.22 -10.67 10.20
C THR A 65 1.96 -11.56 8.97
N VAL A 66 2.69 -11.31 7.88
CA VAL A 66 2.48 -11.99 6.60
C VAL A 66 3.36 -13.23 6.54
N THR A 67 2.74 -14.38 6.22
CA THR A 67 3.40 -15.68 6.07
C THR A 67 3.13 -16.34 4.72
N ILE A 68 2.39 -15.67 3.84
CA ILE A 68 1.96 -16.11 2.51
C ILE A 68 2.26 -14.99 1.51
N GLY A 69 2.11 -15.26 0.20
CA GLY A 69 2.29 -14.21 -0.81
C GLY A 69 1.45 -12.97 -0.51
N TRP A 70 2.00 -11.77 -0.76
CA TRP A 70 1.38 -10.51 -0.39
C TRP A 70 1.31 -9.53 -1.55
N LEU A 71 0.10 -9.08 -1.85
CA LEU A 71 -0.16 -8.06 -2.84
C LEU A 71 -0.55 -6.75 -2.16
N ILE A 72 0.30 -5.74 -2.32
CA ILE A 72 0.04 -4.36 -1.89
C ILE A 72 -0.28 -3.52 -3.11
N PHE A 73 -1.34 -2.73 -3.06
CA PHE A 73 -1.73 -1.86 -4.18
C PHE A 73 -2.46 -0.62 -3.67
N GLY A 74 -2.52 0.42 -4.50
CA GLY A 74 -3.20 1.67 -4.18
C GLY A 74 -2.31 2.88 -4.49
N ASP A 75 -2.54 3.97 -3.76
CA ASP A 75 -1.83 5.23 -3.95
C ASP A 75 -0.90 5.47 -2.76
N PHE A 76 0.41 5.46 -3.00
CA PHE A 76 1.41 5.68 -1.95
C PHE A 76 1.68 7.17 -1.70
N ASN A 77 1.10 8.05 -2.52
CA ASN A 77 1.29 9.49 -2.54
C ASN A 77 2.76 9.93 -2.77
N GLU A 78 3.64 9.05 -3.23
CA GLU A 78 5.07 9.32 -3.43
C GLU A 78 5.59 8.77 -4.75
N LEU A 79 6.68 9.37 -5.22
CA LEU A 79 7.33 9.00 -6.47
C LEU A 79 8.48 8.03 -6.23
N LEU A 80 8.59 7.00 -7.07
CA LEU A 80 9.78 6.17 -7.16
C LEU A 80 10.86 6.84 -7.99
N ASP A 81 10.52 7.72 -8.93
CA ASP A 81 11.52 8.43 -9.73
C ASP A 81 11.12 9.89 -9.95
N VAL A 82 12.11 10.78 -10.04
CA VAL A 82 11.88 12.19 -10.37
C VAL A 82 11.19 12.34 -11.74
N LEU A 83 11.43 11.40 -12.65
CA LEU A 83 10.86 11.37 -14.00
C LEU A 83 9.37 10.98 -14.03
N GLU A 84 8.81 10.44 -12.94
CA GLU A 84 7.38 10.10 -12.88
C GLU A 84 6.49 11.36 -12.87
N LYS A 85 7.06 12.53 -12.60
CA LYS A 85 6.31 13.77 -12.47
C LYS A 85 6.81 14.86 -13.40
N ASN A 86 6.00 15.16 -14.42
CA ASN A 86 6.17 16.34 -15.27
C ASN A 86 5.49 17.59 -14.66
N GLY A 87 5.98 18.05 -13.51
CA GLY A 87 5.37 19.18 -12.79
C GLY A 87 6.39 20.14 -12.19
N ARG A 88 6.00 21.42 -12.00
CA ARG A 88 6.89 22.49 -11.52
C ARG A 88 7.51 22.27 -10.13
N ARG A 89 6.85 21.48 -9.26
CA ARG A 89 7.34 21.21 -7.91
C ARG A 89 8.05 19.87 -7.87
N GLU A 90 9.37 19.94 -7.97
CA GLU A 90 10.26 18.80 -7.78
C GLU A 90 10.04 18.19 -6.38
N ARG A 91 10.11 16.87 -6.31
CA ARG A 91 10.16 16.17 -5.02
C ARG A 91 11.59 16.08 -4.55
N SER A 92 11.78 16.17 -3.23
CA SER A 92 13.11 16.08 -2.68
C SER A 92 13.66 14.66 -2.93
N MET A 93 14.90 14.56 -3.39
CA MET A 93 15.52 13.25 -3.61
C MET A 93 15.56 12.42 -2.33
N GLY A 94 15.67 13.08 -1.17
CA GLY A 94 15.58 12.41 0.13
C GLY A 94 14.24 11.70 0.38
N GLN A 95 13.11 12.26 -0.08
CA GLN A 95 11.80 11.60 0.03
C GLN A 95 11.71 10.39 -0.89
N ILE A 96 12.18 10.54 -2.14
CA ILE A 96 12.23 9.45 -3.13
C ILE A 96 13.10 8.30 -2.62
N LEU A 97 14.29 8.59 -2.09
CA LEU A 97 15.19 7.57 -1.55
C LEU A 97 14.59 6.84 -0.35
N LYS A 98 13.92 7.55 0.56
CA LYS A 98 13.22 6.93 1.70
C LYS A 98 12.08 6.03 1.21
N PHE A 99 11.34 6.44 0.20
CA PHE A 99 10.27 5.63 -0.38
C PHE A 99 10.82 4.39 -1.09
N ARG A 100 11.87 4.55 -1.91
CA ARG A 100 12.59 3.42 -2.53
C ARG A 100 13.07 2.41 -1.48
N ALA A 101 13.63 2.88 -0.38
CA ALA A 101 14.07 2.01 0.72
C ALA A 101 12.89 1.25 1.36
N ALA A 102 11.76 1.91 1.56
CA ALA A 102 10.54 1.26 2.07
C ALA A 102 10.03 0.19 1.09
N MET A 103 9.99 0.48 -0.21
CA MET A 103 9.55 -0.48 -1.22
C MET A 103 10.52 -1.65 -1.38
N ALA A 104 11.84 -1.39 -1.31
CA ALA A 104 12.85 -2.43 -1.34
C ALA A 104 12.70 -3.39 -0.15
N PHE A 105 12.44 -2.86 1.04
CA PHE A 105 12.15 -3.69 2.22
C PHE A 105 10.91 -4.57 2.00
N LEU A 106 9.81 -4.01 1.50
CA LEU A 106 8.57 -4.76 1.27
C LEU A 106 8.71 -5.82 0.16
N SER A 107 9.55 -5.57 -0.84
CA SER A 107 9.80 -6.55 -1.92
C SER A 107 10.67 -7.75 -1.50
N ALA A 108 11.28 -7.69 -0.32
CA ALA A 108 12.12 -8.75 0.22
C ALA A 108 11.36 -9.70 1.18
N ILE A 109 10.05 -9.53 1.30
CA ILE A 109 9.13 -10.28 2.17
C ILE A 109 8.29 -11.21 1.31
#